data_AF-A0A6J6VYB7-F1
#
_entry.id   AF-A0A6J6VYB7-F1
#
_cell.length_a   1.000
_cell.length_b   1.000
_cell.length_c   1.000
_cell.angle_alpha   90.00
_cell.angle_beta   90.00
_cell.angle_gamma   90.00
#
_symmetry.space_group_name_H-M   'P 1'
#
loop_
_entity.id
_entity.type
_entity.pdbx_description
1 polymer ?
#
loop_
_entity_poly.entity_id
_entity_poly.type
_entity_poly.pdbx_seq_one_letter_code
_entity_poly.pdbx_strand_id
1 'polypeptide(L)' 'MVYAASRADVLDVWVDGKQVVDNRSLTTIDLPATLALVREIIARF' A
#
# COMPACT_ATOMS: atom_id res chain seq x y z
N MET A 1 14.36 2.21 18.54
CA MET A 1 15.23 1.25 17.82
C MET A 1 14.92 1.35 16.33
N VAL A 2 15.87 1.80 15.51
CA VAL A 2 15.69 1.83 14.04
C VAL A 2 15.97 0.46 13.41
N TYR A 3 16.81 -0.35 14.06
CA TYR A 3 17.28 -1.65 13.53
C TYR A 3 16.34 -2.84 13.73
N ALA A 4 15.26 -2.68 14.51
CA ALA A 4 14.26 -3.73 14.72
C ALA A 4 12.97 -3.49 13.94
N ALA A 5 12.75 -2.27 13.46
CA ALA A 5 11.55 -1.90 12.73
C ALA A 5 11.65 -2.35 11.27
N SER A 6 10.53 -2.82 10.73
CA SER A 6 10.37 -3.22 9.33
C SER A 6 9.30 -2.36 8.66
N ARG A 7 9.25 -2.41 7.32
CA ARG A 7 8.17 -1.75 6.54
C ARG A 7 6.76 -2.25 6.89
N ALA A 8 6.63 -3.46 7.45
CA ALA A 8 5.33 -4.04 7.81
C ALA A 8 4.77 -3.45 9.12
N ASP A 9 5.61 -2.78 9.90
CA ASP A 9 5.24 -2.17 11.17
C ASP A 9 4.59 -0.78 10.97
N VAL A 10 4.58 -0.26 9.74
CA VAL A 10 3.89 0.99 9.40
C VAL A 10 2.38 0.78 9.52
N LEU A 11 1.74 1.64 10.31
CA LEU A 11 0.29 1.67 10.52
C LEU A 11 -0.37 2.76 9.68
N ASP A 12 0.18 3.97 9.75
CA ASP A 12 -0.45 5.15 9.17
C ASP A 12 0.57 6.00 8.39
N VAL A 13 0.11 6.63 7.31
CA VAL A 13 0.94 7.48 6.46
C VAL A 13 0.14 8.69 6.02
N TRP A 14 0.76 9.87 6.11
CA TRP A 14 0.22 11.14 5.62
C TRP A 14 1.15 11.77 4.59
N VAL A 15 0.57 12.36 3.56
CA VAL A 15 1.26 13.15 2.54
C VAL A 15 0.49 14.46 2.38
N ASP A 16 1.18 15.59 2.60
CA ASP A 16 0.58 16.93 2.50
C ASP A 16 -0.70 17.09 3.35
N GLY A 17 -0.67 16.57 4.58
CA GLY A 17 -1.82 16.58 5.49
C GLY A 17 -2.94 15.59 5.15
N LYS A 18 -2.89 14.91 4.00
CA LYS A 18 -3.86 13.87 3.61
C LYS A 18 -3.39 12.49 4.05
N GLN A 19 -4.24 11.76 4.78
CA GLN A 19 -3.96 10.37 5.16
C GLN A 19 -4.10 9.45 3.94
N VAL A 20 -3.04 8.71 3.61
CA VAL A 20 -2.97 7.77 2.48
C VAL A 20 -2.93 6.30 2.93
N VAL A 21 -2.54 6.06 4.18
CA VAL A 21 -2.67 4.77 4.86
C VAL A 21 -3.29 4.99 6.24
N ASP A 22 -4.31 4.21 6.57
CA ASP A 22 -5.01 4.20 7.85
C ASP A 22 -5.08 2.78 8.39
N ASN A 23 -4.38 2.51 9.50
CA ASN A 23 -4.25 1.20 10.12
C ASN A 23 -3.99 0.07 9.10
N ARG A 24 -2.96 0.25 8.26
CA ARG A 24 -2.56 -0.64 7.16
C ARG A 24 -3.55 -0.77 6.00
N SER A 25 -4.63 0.01 5.99
CA SER A 25 -5.56 0.11 4.87
C SER A 25 -5.15 1.26 3.94
N LEU A 26 -5.12 1.02 2.63
CA LEU A 26 -4.87 2.08 1.64
C LEU A 26 -6.14 2.91 1.45
N THR A 27 -6.05 4.24 1.59
CA THR A 27 -7.23 5.13 1.46
C THR A 27 -7.37 5.72 0.04
N THR A 28 -6.31 5.65 -0.77
CA THR A 28 -6.26 6.28 -2.10
C THR A 28 -6.08 5.31 -3.26
N ILE A 29 -5.81 4.03 -2.99
CA ILE A 29 -5.55 3.01 -4.00
C ILE A 29 -6.50 1.84 -3.77
N ASP A 30 -7.23 1.44 -4.80
CA ASP A 30 -7.95 0.18 -4.81
C ASP A 30 -6.96 -0.98 -5.05
N LEU A 31 -6.54 -1.61 -3.95
CA LEU A 31 -5.58 -2.70 -3.99
C LEU A 31 -6.11 -3.93 -4.75
N PRO A 32 -7.34 -4.43 -4.51
CA PRO A 32 -7.92 -5.50 -5.31
C PRO A 32 -7.91 -5.24 -6.82
N ALA A 33 -8.35 -4.06 -7.26
CA ALA A 33 -8.38 -3.70 -8.67
C ALA A 33 -6.96 -3.61 -9.27
N THR A 34 -6.03 -3.03 -8.52
CA THR A 34 -4.62 -2.92 -8.93
C THR A 34 -3.99 -4.31 -9.11
N LEU A 35 -4.23 -5.23 -8.18
CA LEU A 35 -3.72 -6.60 -8.28
C LEU A 35 -4.35 -7.36 -9.46
N ALA A 36 -5.63 -7.15 -9.74
CA ALA A 36 -6.29 -7.74 -10.90
C ALA A 36 -5.65 -7.27 -12.21
N LEU A 37 -5.40 -5.96 -12.35
CA LEU A 37 -4.72 -5.38 -13.51
C LEU A 37 -3.31 -5.95 -13.69
N VAL A 38 -2.53 -6.06 -12.61
CA VAL A 38 -1.18 -6.62 -12.67
C VAL A 38 -1.20 -8.08 -13.16
N ARG A 39 -2.13 -8.89 -12.66
CA ARG A 39 -2.28 -10.29 -13.10
C ARG A 39 -2.64 -10.40 -14.57
N GLU A 40 -3.53 -9.54 -15.06
CA GLU A 40 -3.89 -9.48 -16.47
C GLU A 40 -2.69 -9.13 -17.35
N ILE A 41 -1.89 -8.14 -16.95
CA ILE A 41 -0.68 -7.75 -17.67
C ILE A 41 0.30 -8.91 -17.72
N ILE A 42 0.56 -9.58 -16.59
CA ILE A 42 1.47 -10.73 -16.53
C ILE A 42 0.99 -11.86 -17.45
N ALA A 43 -0.30 -12.14 -17.51
CA ALA A 43 -0.85 -13.20 -18.35
C ALA A 43 -0.75 -12.94 -19.86
N ARG A 44 -0.43 -11.70 -20.28
CA ARG A 44 -0.25 -11.33 -21.69
C ARG A 44 1.19 -11.51 -22.19
N PHE A 45 2.14 -11.80 -21.29
CA PHE A 45 3.54 -12.10 -21.60
C PHE A 45 3.82 -13.59 -21.46
#